data_AF-B1INS7-F1
#
_entry.id   AF-B1INS7-F1
#
_cell.length_a   1.000
_cell.length_b   1.000
_cell.length_c   1.000
_cell.angle_alpha   90.00
_cell.angle_beta   90.00
_cell.angle_gamma   90.00
#
_symmetry.space_group_name_H-M   'P 1'
#
loop_
_entity.id
_entity.type
_entity.pdbx_description
1 polymer ?
#
loop_
_entity_poly.entity_id
_entity_poly.type
_entity_poly.pdbx_seq_one_letter_code
_entity_poly.pdbx_strand_id
1 'polypeptide(L)'
;MKRELIFPAIYKHFKHDESGTLNNYMYVAIGVAEVVDEFDARKYKGIKELGFFYETETSHRVRVLYNDENKLFIPMKNWTIGNGKYVVYKSLYDGMDYVRPYEMFISEIDKEKYPSIKQKYRFELIKN
;
A
#
# COMPACT_ATOMS: atom_id res chain seq x y z
N MET A 1 -10.99 -18.94 -3.22
CA MET A 1 -11.40 -17.90 -2.26
C MET A 1 -10.55 -16.67 -2.53
N LYS A 2 -11.14 -15.52 -2.85
CA LYS A 2 -10.39 -14.29 -3.12
C LYS A 2 -9.89 -13.73 -1.78
N ARG A 3 -8.60 -13.43 -1.66
CA ARG A 3 -8.02 -12.85 -0.45
C ARG A 3 -8.49 -11.40 -0.31
N GLU A 4 -9.12 -11.07 0.80
CA GLU A 4 -9.55 -9.71 1.13
C GLU A 4 -8.62 -9.10 2.19
N LEU A 5 -8.36 -7.80 2.07
CA LEU A 5 -7.56 -7.05 3.03
C LEU A 5 -8.48 -6.40 4.08
N ILE A 6 -8.00 -6.40 5.32
CA ILE A 6 -8.58 -5.66 6.45
C ILE A 6 -7.86 -4.32 6.59
N PHE A 7 -8.62 -3.27 6.88
CA PHE A 7 -8.13 -1.92 7.14
C PHE A 7 -8.93 -1.25 8.28
N PRO A 8 -8.29 -0.40 9.11
CA PRO A 8 -6.84 -0.33 9.28
C PRO A 8 -6.32 -1.62 9.92
N ALA A 9 -5.13 -2.07 9.54
CA ALA A 9 -4.52 -3.27 10.14
C ALA A 9 -3.00 -3.28 9.98
N ILE A 10 -2.32 -4.01 10.87
CA ILE A 10 -0.88 -4.23 10.82
C ILE A 10 -0.59 -5.45 9.94
N TYR A 11 0.26 -5.25 8.94
CA TYR A 11 0.77 -6.31 8.07
C TYR A 11 2.29 -6.42 8.18
N LYS A 12 2.80 -7.63 7.99
CA LYS A 12 4.21 -7.98 7.99
C LYS A 12 4.68 -8.29 6.56
N HIS A 13 5.70 -7.58 6.08
CA HIS A 13 6.23 -7.79 4.73
C HIS A 13 7.39 -8.79 4.68
N PHE A 14 7.31 -9.79 3.82
CA PHE A 14 8.20 -10.96 3.81
C PHE A 14 9.71 -10.73 3.77
N LYS A 15 10.19 -9.60 3.23
CA LYS A 15 11.63 -9.27 3.17
C LYS A 15 12.14 -8.79 4.53
N HIS A 16 12.10 -9.66 5.53
CA HIS A 16 12.86 -9.48 6.76
C HIS A 16 14.27 -10.01 6.54
N ASP A 17 15.29 -9.35 7.11
CA ASP A 17 16.62 -9.93 7.09
C ASP A 17 16.67 -11.16 8.03
N GLU A 18 17.45 -12.18 7.66
CA GLU A 18 17.77 -13.30 8.57
C GLU A 18 18.92 -12.92 9.53
N SER A 19 19.63 -11.81 9.25
CA SER A 19 20.83 -11.33 9.96
C SER A 19 20.57 -10.53 11.23
N GLY A 20 19.31 -10.25 11.59
CA GLY A 20 18.97 -9.66 12.89
C GLY A 20 19.05 -8.13 12.94
N THR A 21 18.95 -7.42 11.81
CA THR A 21 18.60 -6.00 11.87
C THR A 21 17.10 -5.91 12.09
N LEU A 22 16.73 -5.61 13.34
CA LEU A 22 15.36 -5.61 13.84
C LEU A 22 14.50 -4.45 13.30
N ASN A 23 14.46 -4.25 11.99
CA ASN A 23 13.44 -3.44 11.34
C ASN A 23 12.29 -4.39 11.04
N ASN A 24 11.28 -4.47 11.89
CA ASN A 24 10.27 -5.54 11.83
C ASN A 24 9.38 -5.55 10.56
N TYR A 25 9.71 -4.79 9.49
CA TYR A 25 8.95 -4.60 8.24
C TYR A 25 7.42 -4.70 8.45
N MET A 26 6.97 -4.07 9.54
CA MET A 26 5.57 -3.99 9.89
C MET A 26 5.04 -2.68 9.36
N TYR A 27 3.85 -2.74 8.81
CA TYR A 27 3.21 -1.62 8.17
C TYR A 27 1.77 -1.54 8.65
N VAL A 28 1.30 -0.33 8.94
CA VAL A 28 -0.12 -0.06 9.13
C VAL A 28 -0.70 0.22 7.76
N ALA A 29 -1.50 -0.72 7.24
CA ALA A 29 -2.30 -0.48 6.06
C ALA A 29 -3.53 0.32 6.46
N ILE A 30 -3.73 1.47 5.81
CA ILE A 30 -4.75 2.47 6.16
C ILE A 30 -6.02 2.26 5.33
N GLY A 31 -5.86 1.97 4.04
CA GLY A 31 -6.98 1.76 3.13
C GLY A 31 -6.54 1.57 1.69
N VAL A 32 -7.52 1.54 0.78
CA VAL A 32 -7.29 1.45 -0.66
C VAL A 32 -7.63 2.78 -1.31
N ALA A 33 -6.66 3.34 -2.03
CA ALA A 33 -6.86 4.50 -2.89
C ALA A 33 -7.23 4.08 -4.31
N GLU A 34 -8.20 4.78 -4.89
CA GLU A 34 -8.52 4.69 -6.31
C GLU A 34 -7.72 5.74 -7.09
N VAL A 35 -7.11 5.31 -8.20
CA VAL A 35 -6.46 6.23 -9.12
C VAL A 35 -7.52 6.90 -9.97
N VAL A 36 -7.52 8.23 -9.95
CA VAL A 36 -8.48 9.07 -10.66
C VAL A 36 -7.76 10.12 -11.50
N ASP A 37 -8.50 10.73 -12.42
CA ASP A 37 -8.03 11.96 -13.06
C ASP A 37 -8.05 13.11 -12.03
N GLU A 38 -7.11 14.05 -12.15
CA GLU A 38 -7.02 15.24 -11.29
C GLU A 38 -8.32 16.06 -11.31
N PHE A 39 -8.98 16.18 -12.46
CA PHE A 39 -10.25 16.89 -12.58
C PHE A 39 -11.40 16.10 -11.95
N ASP A 40 -11.36 14.77 -12.00
CA ASP A 40 -12.37 13.90 -11.40
C ASP A 40 -12.28 13.90 -9.87
N ALA A 41 -11.06 13.90 -9.32
CA ALA A 41 -10.84 14.03 -7.87
C ALA A 41 -11.59 15.25 -7.30
N ARG A 42 -11.56 16.40 -8.00
CA ARG A 42 -12.20 17.64 -7.55
C ARG A 42 -13.73 17.61 -7.53
N LYS A 43 -14.36 16.61 -8.16
CA LYS A 43 -15.82 16.44 -8.15
C LYS A 43 -16.33 15.88 -6.82
N TYR A 44 -15.46 15.23 -6.04
CA TYR A 44 -15.83 14.72 -4.72
C TYR A 44 -15.91 15.84 -3.69
N LYS A 45 -16.94 15.81 -2.84
CA LYS A 45 -17.12 16.79 -1.77
C LYS A 45 -16.07 16.61 -0.67
N GLY A 46 -15.52 17.71 -0.18
CA GLY A 46 -14.64 17.70 1.00
C GLY A 46 -13.26 17.11 0.75
N ILE A 47 -12.76 17.16 -0.49
CA ILE A 47 -11.43 16.66 -0.83
C ILE A 47 -10.36 17.44 -0.09
N LYS A 48 -9.49 16.69 0.60
CA LYS A 48 -8.36 17.18 1.37
C LYS A 48 -7.13 16.35 1.01
N GLU A 49 -5.97 16.98 1.11
CA GLU A 49 -4.70 16.27 0.96
C GLU A 49 -4.43 15.47 2.24
N LEU A 50 -4.15 14.18 2.09
CA LEU A 50 -3.62 13.35 3.17
C LEU A 50 -2.11 13.57 3.30
N GLY A 51 -1.42 13.68 2.16
CA GLY A 51 0.00 13.97 2.07
C GLY A 51 0.63 13.36 0.82
N PHE A 52 1.94 13.27 0.84
CA PHE A 52 2.72 12.64 -0.22
C PHE A 52 3.30 11.31 0.24
N PHE A 53 3.17 10.30 -0.62
CA PHE A 53 3.53 8.91 -0.34
C PHE A 53 4.51 8.43 -1.42
N TYR A 54 5.40 7.50 -1.07
CA TYR A 54 6.30 6.87 -2.03
C TYR A 54 5.65 5.64 -2.66
N GLU A 55 5.58 5.60 -3.98
CA GLU A 55 5.14 4.42 -4.71
C GLU A 55 6.29 3.41 -4.79
N THR A 56 6.06 2.19 -4.29
CA THR A 56 7.14 1.23 -4.05
C THR A 56 7.73 0.54 -5.28
N GLU A 57 7.07 0.56 -6.43
CA GLU A 57 7.60 -0.06 -7.66
C GLU A 57 8.39 0.91 -8.53
N THR A 58 8.04 2.19 -8.48
CA THR A 58 8.59 3.24 -9.35
C THR A 58 9.36 4.30 -8.59
N SER A 59 9.30 4.29 -7.26
CA SER A 59 9.90 5.29 -6.35
C SER A 59 9.39 6.72 -6.55
N HIS A 60 8.29 6.91 -7.31
CA HIS A 60 7.67 8.21 -7.46
C HIS A 60 7.00 8.65 -6.16
N ARG A 61 7.10 9.95 -5.88
CA ARG A 61 6.34 10.59 -4.81
C ARG A 61 4.98 11.00 -5.37
N VAL A 62 3.92 10.38 -4.87
CA VAL A 62 2.54 10.62 -5.31
C VAL A 62 1.74 11.32 -4.23
N ARG A 63 0.77 12.13 -4.64
CA ARG A 63 -0.17 12.77 -3.73
C ARG A 63 -1.32 11.81 -3.41
N VAL A 64 -1.67 11.68 -2.15
CA VAL A 64 -2.86 10.95 -1.69
C VAL A 64 -3.87 11.96 -1.13
N LEU A 65 -5.11 11.84 -1.57
CA LEU A 65 -6.23 12.66 -1.16
C LEU A 65 -7.24 11.80 -0.39
N TYR A 66 -8.06 12.44 0.44
CA TYR A 66 -9.24 11.83 1.04
C TYR A 66 -10.44 12.78 0.97
N ASN A 67 -11.65 12.23 1.03
CA ASN A 67 -12.88 13.02 1.12
C ASN A 67 -13.53 12.91 2.51
N ASP A 68 -14.67 13.57 2.71
CA ASP A 68 -15.43 13.52 3.98
C ASP A 68 -15.96 12.12 4.33
N GLU A 69 -16.00 11.19 3.36
CA GLU A 69 -16.37 9.78 3.56
C GLU A 69 -15.14 8.87 3.82
N ASN A 70 -13.94 9.46 4.00
CA ASN A 70 -12.65 8.76 4.13
C ASN A 70 -12.27 7.87 2.92
N LYS A 71 -12.87 8.10 1.75
CA LYS A 71 -12.41 7.46 0.50
C LYS A 71 -11.08 8.08 0.10
N LEU A 72 -10.15 7.24 -0.35
CA LEU A 72 -8.79 7.64 -0.71
C LEU A 72 -8.63 7.72 -2.23
N PHE A 73 -7.86 8.70 -2.70
CA PHE A 73 -7.64 8.94 -4.12
C PHE A 73 -6.18 9.25 -4.43
N ILE A 74 -5.71 8.81 -5.60
CA ILE A 74 -4.42 9.20 -6.19
C ILE A 74 -4.73 9.87 -7.54
N PRO A 75 -4.55 11.19 -7.69
CA PRO A 75 -4.88 11.90 -8.93
C PRO A 75 -3.75 11.82 -9.97
N MET A 76 -3.34 10.61 -10.38
CA MET A 76 -2.20 10.40 -11.30
C MET A 76 -2.44 9.23 -12.27
N LYS A 77 -3.46 9.36 -13.14
CA LYS A 77 -3.87 8.31 -14.07
C LYS A 77 -2.75 7.79 -15.00
N ASN A 78 -1.83 8.66 -15.44
CA ASN A 78 -0.83 8.32 -16.47
C ASN A 78 0.30 7.37 -16.00
N TRP A 79 0.41 7.09 -14.70
CA TRP A 79 1.45 6.23 -14.11
C TRP A 79 0.87 5.02 -13.39
N THR A 80 -0.36 4.64 -13.76
CA THR A 80 -1.09 3.54 -13.12
C THR A 80 -0.45 2.19 -13.44
N ILE A 81 -0.13 1.41 -12.41
CA ILE A 81 0.19 -0.01 -12.53
C ILE A 81 -1.06 -0.82 -12.19
N GLY A 82 -1.36 -1.82 -13.01
CA GLY A 82 -2.48 -2.74 -12.79
C GLY A 82 -3.84 -2.06 -12.97
N ASN A 83 -4.77 -2.31 -12.03
CA ASN A 83 -6.17 -1.90 -12.14
C ASN A 83 -6.48 -0.51 -11.56
N GLY A 84 -5.47 0.30 -11.23
CA GLY A 84 -5.70 1.63 -10.65
C GLY A 84 -6.12 1.62 -9.18
N LYS A 85 -5.81 0.55 -8.43
CA LYS A 85 -6.00 0.51 -6.98
C LYS A 85 -4.67 0.36 -6.27
N TYR A 86 -4.48 1.15 -5.23
CA TYR A 86 -3.25 1.15 -4.43
C TYR A 86 -3.59 1.01 -2.96
N VAL A 87 -2.82 0.19 -2.23
CA VAL A 87 -2.87 0.18 -0.77
C VAL A 87 -2.07 1.36 -0.26
N VAL A 88 -2.66 2.17 0.62
CA VAL A 88 -2.01 3.28 1.34
C VAL A 88 -1.58 2.75 2.69
N TYR A 89 -0.30 2.86 3.04
CA TYR A 89 0.23 2.30 4.28
C TYR A 89 1.43 3.07 4.81
N LYS A 90 1.63 3.02 6.12
CA LYS A 90 2.74 3.64 6.84
C LYS A 90 3.64 2.57 7.45
N SER A 91 4.94 2.75 7.33
CA SER A 91 5.93 1.92 8.01
C SER A 91 6.00 2.21 9.51
N LEU A 92 6.06 1.14 10.30
CA LEU A 92 6.20 1.21 11.76
C LEU A 92 7.66 1.25 12.24
N TYR A 93 8.64 1.17 11.34
CA TYR A 93 10.07 1.15 11.72
C TYR A 93 10.83 2.40 11.26
N ASP A 94 10.49 2.98 10.10
CA ASP A 94 11.12 4.21 9.57
C ASP A 94 10.14 5.40 9.49
N GLY A 95 8.85 5.19 9.81
CA GLY A 95 7.82 6.23 9.79
C GLY A 95 7.40 6.71 8.40
N MET A 96 7.93 6.10 7.34
CA MET A 96 7.70 6.50 5.96
C MET A 96 6.31 6.08 5.47
N ASP A 97 5.78 6.89 4.56
CA ASP A 97 4.45 6.76 3.96
C ASP A 97 4.55 6.20 2.54
N TYR A 98 3.84 5.12 2.26
CA TYR A 98 3.95 4.36 1.02
C TYR A 98 2.59 4.13 0.35
N VAL A 99 2.64 3.96 -0.97
CA VAL A 99 1.58 3.33 -1.74
C VAL A 99 2.14 2.17 -2.56
N ARG A 100 1.32 1.14 -2.76
CA ARG A 100 1.70 -0.03 -3.57
C ARG A 100 0.49 -0.53 -4.36
N PRO A 101 0.65 -1.00 -5.62
CA PRO A 101 -0.45 -1.57 -6.39
C PRO A 101 -1.13 -2.69 -5.59
N TYR A 102 -2.46 -2.68 -5.57
CA TYR A 102 -3.27 -3.59 -4.75
C TYR A 102 -2.91 -5.05 -5.02
N GLU A 103 -2.86 -5.45 -6.29
CA GLU A 103 -2.52 -6.82 -6.71
C GLU A 103 -1.14 -7.25 -6.21
N MET A 104 -0.17 -6.33 -6.20
CA MET A 104 1.16 -6.62 -5.68
C MET A 104 1.20 -6.69 -4.15
N PHE A 105 0.37 -5.93 -3.45
CA PHE A 105 0.26 -6.02 -1.99
C PHE A 105 -0.37 -7.36 -1.56
N ILE A 106 -1.41 -7.82 -2.27
CA ILE A 106 -2.08 -9.08 -1.93
C ILE A 106 -1.37 -10.34 -2.44
N SER A 107 -0.45 -10.20 -3.38
CA SER A 107 0.20 -11.31 -4.08
C SER A 107 0.94 -12.29 -3.17
N GLU A 108 1.06 -13.52 -3.65
CA GLU A 108 1.96 -14.53 -3.09
C GLU A 108 3.42 -14.13 -3.31
N ILE A 109 4.29 -14.63 -2.44
CA ILE A 109 5.73 -14.49 -2.62
C ILE A 109 6.15 -15.35 -3.80
N ASP A 110 7.03 -14.79 -4.62
CA ASP A 110 7.72 -15.55 -5.66
C ASP A 110 8.64 -16.59 -5.00
N LYS A 111 8.20 -17.86 -4.97
CA LYS A 111 8.92 -18.96 -4.31
C LYS A 111 10.13 -19.45 -5.10
N GLU A 112 10.20 -19.17 -6.39
CA GLU A 112 11.41 -19.45 -7.19
C GLU A 112 12.52 -18.47 -6.78
N LYS A 113 12.16 -17.18 -6.63
CA LYS A 113 13.10 -16.14 -6.20
C LYS A 113 13.43 -16.20 -4.71
N TYR A 114 12.48 -16.60 -3.86
CA TYR A 114 12.63 -16.62 -2.41
C TYR A 114 12.20 -17.97 -1.81
N PRO A 115 12.93 -19.07 -2.09
CA PRO A 115 12.53 -20.42 -1.72
C PRO A 115 12.54 -20.69 -0.21
N SER A 116 13.38 -19.99 0.56
CA SER A 116 13.51 -20.18 2.01
C SER A 116 12.43 -19.46 2.83
N ILE A 117 11.71 -18.51 2.23
CA ILE A 117 10.76 -17.68 2.97
C ILE A 117 9.51 -18.51 3.28
N LYS A 118 9.23 -18.75 4.56
CA LYS A 118 8.06 -19.52 5.02
C LYS A 118 6.73 -18.82 4.78
N GLN A 119 6.73 -17.49 4.83
CA GLN A 119 5.56 -16.64 4.57
C GLN A 119 4.93 -16.99 3.21
N LYS A 120 3.60 -16.99 3.08
CA LYS A 120 2.91 -17.30 1.83
C LYS A 120 2.69 -16.05 0.98
N TYR A 121 2.20 -14.98 1.61
CA TYR A 121 1.88 -13.72 0.94
C TYR A 121 2.95 -12.67 1.16
N ARG A 122 3.09 -11.70 0.24
CA ARG A 122 4.07 -10.63 0.40
C ARG A 122 3.86 -9.82 1.67
N PHE A 123 2.59 -9.60 2.02
CA PHE A 123 2.15 -8.98 3.27
C PHE A 123 1.21 -9.94 3.98
N GLU A 124 1.46 -10.30 5.24
CA GLU A 124 0.56 -11.11 6.05
C GLU A 124 -0.01 -10.33 7.22
N LEU A 125 -1.29 -10.54 7.52
CA LEU A 125 -2.00 -9.85 8.59
C LEU A 125 -1.43 -10.29 9.95
N ILE A 126 -1.11 -9.30 10.80
CA ILE A 126 -0.63 -9.52 12.16
C ILE A 126 -1.69 -9.13 13.20
N LYS A 127 -2.34 -7.99 13.01
CA LYS A 127 -3.32 -7.43 13.96
C LYS A 127 -4.30 -6.50 13.25
N ASN A 128 -5.57 -6.48 13.67
CA ASN A 128 -6.57 -5.48 13.31
C ASN A 128 -6.92 -4.57 14.51
#